data_AF-D3RR11-F1
#
_entry.id   AF-D3RR11-F1
#
_cell.length_a   1.000
_cell.length_b   1.000
_cell.length_c   1.000
_cell.angle_alpha   90.00
_cell.angle_beta   90.00
_cell.angle_gamma   90.00
#
_symmetry.space_group_name_H-M   'P 1'
#
loop_
_entity.id
_entity.type
_entity.pdbx_description
1 polymer ?
#
loop_
_entity_poly.entity_id
_entity_poly.type
_entity_poly.pdbx_seq_one_letter_code
_entity_poly.pdbx_strand_id
1 'polypeptide(L)'
;MPAIAHRDTTASANSSTAPSQWRSIGALAERLNAGAKRPTFTEYSLRHYIRNAHRNGLAPAVKRLGRKILVNEDAFIAWLNSREAA
;
A
#
# COMPACT_ATOMS: atom_id res chain seq x y z
N MET A 1 7.22 57.16 8.20
CA MET A 1 7.58 56.18 7.16
C MET A 1 8.96 55.65 7.50
N PRO A 2 9.06 54.38 7.94
CA PRO A 2 9.69 53.38 7.07
C PRO A 2 8.95 52.03 7.05
N ALA A 3 9.10 51.34 5.92
CA ALA A 3 8.43 50.09 5.57
C ALA A 3 9.01 48.90 6.33
N ILE A 4 8.14 48.16 7.01
CA ILE A 4 8.46 46.90 7.68
C ILE A 4 8.55 45.83 6.58
N ALA A 5 9.78 45.37 6.32
CA ALA A 5 10.08 44.32 5.37
C ALA A 5 9.40 43.01 5.80
N HIS A 6 8.55 42.49 4.92
CA HIS A 6 8.02 41.14 4.98
C HIS A 6 9.20 40.15 4.93
N ARG A 7 9.47 39.46 6.03
CA ARG A 7 10.30 38.25 5.99
C ARG A 7 9.38 37.12 5.56
N ASP A 8 9.37 36.83 4.27
CA ASP A 8 8.80 35.61 3.72
C ASP A 8 9.42 34.43 4.46
N THR A 9 8.61 33.81 5.33
CA THR A 9 8.93 32.54 5.94
C THR A 9 8.82 31.50 4.83
N THR A 10 9.96 31.12 4.25
CA THR A 10 10.10 29.92 3.44
C THR A 10 9.97 28.69 4.36
N ALA A 11 8.75 28.39 4.78
CA ALA A 11 8.41 27.10 5.36
C ALA A 11 8.46 26.06 4.24
N SER A 12 9.62 25.39 4.17
CA SER A 12 9.86 24.18 3.41
C SER A 12 8.79 23.12 3.75
N ALA A 13 7.75 23.05 2.92
CA ALA A 13 6.80 21.95 2.92
C ALA A 13 7.17 21.00 1.78
N ASN A 14 8.34 20.35 1.91
CA ASN A 14 8.55 19.07 1.25
C ASN A 14 7.66 18.05 1.95
N SER A 15 6.36 18.09 1.65
CA SER A 15 5.43 17.01 1.96
C SER A 15 6.00 15.78 1.29
N SER A 16 6.67 14.94 2.08
CA SER A 16 7.14 13.64 1.65
C SER A 16 5.92 12.94 1.06
N THR A 17 5.90 12.80 -0.27
CA THR A 17 4.91 12.02 -1.01
C THR A 17 5.14 10.57 -0.61
N ALA A 18 4.72 10.20 0.60
CA ALA A 18 4.64 8.82 1.00
C ALA A 18 3.72 8.17 -0.05
N PRO A 19 4.21 7.22 -0.84
CA PRO A 19 3.36 6.56 -1.82
C PRO A 19 2.20 5.97 -1.05
N SER A 20 0.97 6.31 -1.46
CA SER A 20 -0.24 5.81 -0.83
C SER A 20 -0.10 4.28 -0.65
N GLN A 21 -0.11 3.80 0.59
CA GLN A 21 0.08 2.39 0.94
C GLN A 21 -0.97 1.45 0.32
N TRP A 22 -2.04 2.04 -0.26
CA TRP A 22 -3.08 1.34 -0.98
C TRP A 22 -2.71 1.19 -2.46
N ARG A 23 -2.58 -0.06 -2.91
CA ARG A 23 -2.18 -0.42 -4.28
C ARG A 23 -3.24 -1.26 -4.97
N SER A 24 -3.25 -1.22 -6.30
CA SER A 24 -3.98 -2.23 -7.08
C SER A 24 -3.31 -3.60 -6.95
N ILE A 25 -4.03 -4.67 -7.30
CA ILE A 25 -3.50 -6.05 -7.24
C ILE A 25 -2.22 -6.19 -8.07
N GLY A 26 -2.19 -5.64 -9.29
CA GLY A 26 -1.02 -5.69 -10.16
C GLY A 26 0.18 -4.95 -9.56
N ALA A 27 -0.04 -3.72 -9.08
CA ALA A 27 1.02 -2.93 -8.45
C ALA A 27 1.53 -3.58 -7.14
N LEU A 28 0.68 -4.28 -6.39
CA LEU A 28 1.10 -5.06 -5.23
C LEU A 28 1.94 -6.27 -5.63
N ALA A 29 1.54 -6.99 -6.69
CA ALA A 29 2.30 -8.14 -7.20
C ALA A 29 3.71 -7.72 -7.62
N GLU A 30 3.83 -6.64 -8.38
CA GLU A 30 5.13 -6.08 -8.77
C GLU A 30 5.98 -5.75 -7.54
N ARG A 31 5.37 -5.12 -6.53
CA ARG A 31 6.08 -4.71 -5.31
C ARG A 31 6.55 -5.90 -4.48
N LEU A 32 5.72 -6.92 -4.28
CA LEU A 32 6.09 -8.14 -3.55
C LEU A 32 7.16 -8.95 -4.28
N ASN A 33 7.19 -8.88 -5.61
CA ASN A 33 8.19 -9.57 -6.42
C ASN A 33 9.47 -8.74 -6.64
N ALA A 34 9.50 -7.46 -6.22
CA ALA A 34 10.64 -6.57 -6.38
C ALA A 34 11.81 -7.02 -5.49
N GLY A 35 12.62 -7.95 -5.99
CA GLY A 35 13.75 -8.55 -5.28
C GLY A 35 13.77 -10.08 -5.33
N ALA A 36 12.69 -10.72 -5.78
CA ALA A 36 12.63 -12.16 -5.95
C ALA A 36 13.18 -12.57 -7.33
N LYS A 37 14.10 -13.55 -7.39
CA LYS A 37 14.58 -14.14 -8.65
C LYS A 37 13.46 -14.83 -9.46
N ARG A 38 12.37 -15.20 -8.81
CA ARG A 38 11.15 -15.76 -9.40
C ARG A 38 9.93 -15.09 -8.78
N PRO A 39 8.91 -14.72 -9.56
CA PRO A 39 7.70 -14.13 -9.01
C PRO A 39 6.99 -15.15 -8.11
N THR A 40 6.86 -14.80 -6.84
CA THR A 40 6.20 -15.65 -5.83
C THR A 40 4.70 -15.38 -5.80
N PHE A 41 4.30 -14.12 -6.03
CA PHE A 41 2.90 -13.72 -6.07
C PHE A 41 2.49 -13.32 -7.48
N THR A 42 1.60 -14.11 -8.09
CA THR A 42 0.92 -13.73 -9.33
C THR A 42 -0.35 -12.95 -9.02
N GLU A 43 -0.84 -12.12 -9.95
CA GLU A 43 -2.13 -11.44 -9.78
C GLU A 43 -3.28 -12.42 -9.50
N TYR A 44 -3.24 -13.60 -10.11
CA TYR A 44 -4.24 -14.65 -9.88
C TYR A 44 -4.21 -15.15 -8.44
N SER A 45 -3.02 -15.42 -7.89
CA SER A 45 -2.86 -15.83 -6.49
C SER A 45 -3.37 -14.76 -5.53
N LEU A 46 -3.03 -13.49 -5.75
CA LEU A 46 -3.52 -12.37 -4.94
C LEU A 46 -5.04 -12.23 -5.03
N ARG A 47 -5.62 -12.37 -6.23
CA ARG A 47 -7.08 -12.35 -6.41
C ARG A 47 -7.76 -13.50 -5.65
N HIS A 48 -7.15 -14.68 -5.60
CA HIS A 48 -7.64 -15.81 -4.80
C HIS A 48 -7.63 -15.49 -3.30
N TYR A 49 -6.54 -14.94 -2.77
CA TYR A 49 -6.46 -14.52 -1.36
C TYR A 49 -7.46 -13.42 -1.02
N ILE A 50 -7.62 -12.43 -1.89
CA ILE A 50 -8.59 -11.34 -1.74
C ILE A 50 -10.02 -11.87 -1.76
N ARG A 51 -10.34 -12.84 -2.63
CA ARG A 51 -11.67 -13.46 -2.67
C ARG A 51 -11.99 -14.19 -1.36
N ASN A 52 -10.97 -14.78 -0.74
CA ASN A 52 -11.07 -15.45 0.55
C ASN A 52 -10.78 -14.53 1.75
N ALA A 53 -10.71 -13.21 1.54
CA ALA A 53 -10.27 -12.27 2.57
C ALA A 53 -11.15 -12.29 3.83
N HIS A 54 -12.46 -12.52 3.67
CA HIS A 54 -13.41 -12.66 4.78
C HIS A 54 -13.18 -13.93 5.61
N ARG A 55 -12.65 -15.00 5.00
CA ARG A 55 -12.35 -16.28 5.68
C ARG A 55 -10.96 -16.29 6.29
N ASN A 56 -10.02 -15.57 5.67
CA ASN A 56 -8.61 -15.62 6.04
C ASN A 56 -8.19 -14.48 6.98
N GLY A 57 -9.07 -13.53 7.27
CA GLY A 57 -8.76 -12.35 8.10
C GLY A 57 -8.06 -11.22 7.34
N LEU A 58 -8.00 -11.30 6.00
CA LEU A 58 -7.39 -10.27 5.13
C LEU A 58 -8.35 -9.12 4.80
N ALA A 59 -9.63 -9.22 5.22
CA ALA A 59 -10.64 -8.20 4.97
C ALA A 59 -10.23 -6.75 5.33
N PRO A 60 -9.55 -6.45 6.47
CA PRO A 60 -9.15 -5.07 6.78
C PRO A 60 -8.07 -4.52 5.84
N ALA A 61 -7.28 -5.39 5.20
CA ALA A 61 -6.25 -5.00 4.24
C ALA A 61 -6.82 -4.73 2.83
N VAL A 62 -8.09 -5.05 2.57
CA VAL A 62 -8.71 -4.95 1.24
C VAL A 62 -9.80 -3.89 1.24
N LYS A 63 -9.71 -2.93 0.30
CA LYS A 63 -10.78 -1.97 0.00
C LYS A 63 -11.31 -2.20 -1.40
N ARG A 64 -12.64 -2.29 -1.51
CA ARG A 64 -13.33 -2.38 -2.81
C ARG A 64 -13.92 -1.02 -3.13
N LEU A 65 -13.45 -0.40 -4.22
CA LEU A 65 -13.94 0.87 -4.73
C LEU A 65 -14.63 0.62 -6.07
N GLY A 66 -15.93 0.30 -6.01
CA GLY A 66 -16.71 -0.11 -7.18
C GLY A 66 -16.11 -1.34 -7.86
N ARG A 67 -15.65 -1.17 -9.10
CA ARG A 67 -14.99 -2.24 -9.89
C ARG A 67 -13.52 -2.44 -9.53
N LYS A 68 -12.90 -1.49 -8.81
CA LYS A 68 -11.49 -1.54 -8.44
C LYS A 68 -11.31 -2.18 -7.07
N ILE A 69 -10.23 -2.96 -6.95
CA ILE A 69 -9.80 -3.55 -5.68
C ILE A 69 -8.46 -2.93 -5.34
N LEU A 70 -8.40 -2.35 -4.15
CA LEU A 70 -7.20 -1.80 -3.55
C LEU A 70 -6.81 -2.65 -2.35
N VAL A 71 -5.52 -2.85 -2.17
CA VAL A 71 -4.95 -3.62 -1.07
C VAL A 71 -3.92 -2.74 -0.37
N ASN A 72 -4.00 -2.66 0.95
CA ASN A 72 -2.99 -2.01 1.77
C ASN A 72 -1.77 -2.94 1.90
N GLU A 73 -0.62 -2.47 1.45
CA GLU A 73 0.63 -3.22 1.44
C GLU A 73 1.06 -3.64 2.86
N ASP A 74 1.11 -2.70 3.81
CA ASP A 74 1.55 -2.96 5.18
C ASP A 74 0.64 -3.94 5.92
N ALA A 75 -0.68 -3.77 5.79
CA ALA A 75 -1.65 -4.68 6.39
C ALA A 75 -1.59 -6.08 5.76
N PHE A 76 -1.29 -6.18 4.45
CA PHE A 76 -1.08 -7.47 3.78
C PHE A 76 0.19 -8.17 4.29
N ILE A 77 1.29 -7.45 4.44
CA ILE A 77 2.55 -8.00 4.98
C ILE A 77 2.38 -8.42 6.43
N ALA A 78 1.73 -7.59 7.27
CA ALA A 78 1.44 -7.95 8.66
C ALA A 78 0.58 -9.22 8.76
N TRP A 79 -0.39 -9.38 7.86
CA TRP A 79 -1.19 -10.61 7.76
C TRP A 79 -0.35 -11.82 7.28
N LEU A 80 0.61 -11.61 6.39
CA LEU A 80 1.50 -12.69 5.93
C LEU A 80 2.39 -13.19 7.08
N ASN A 81 3.00 -12.25 7.82
CA ASN A 81 3.87 -12.55 8.96
C ASN A 81 3.12 -13.30 10.07
N SER A 82 1.83 -13.01 10.28
CA SER A 82 1.03 -13.73 11.29
C SER A 82 0.72 -15.18 10.90
N ARG A 83 0.91 -15.56 9.62
CA ARG A 83 0.75 -16.94 9.14
C ARG A 83 2.04 -17.73 9.02
N GLU A 84 3.18 -17.06 8.88
CA GLU A 84 4.50 -17.71 8.90
C GLU A 84 4.92 -18.09 10.32
N ALA A 85 4.49 -17.34 11.33
CA ALA A 85 4.84 -17.58 12.73
C ALA A 85 3.94 -18.61 13.46
N ALA A 86 3.19 -19.44 12.74
CA ALA A 86 2.29 -20.48 13.27
C ALA A 86 2.69 -21.87 12.76
#